data_AF-A0A7Y6DNE0-F1
#
_entry.id   AF-A0A7Y6DNE0-F1
#
_cell.length_a   1.000
_cell.length_b   1.000
_cell.length_c   1.000
_cell.angle_alpha   90.00
_cell.angle_beta   90.00
_cell.angle_gamma   90.00
#
_symmetry.space_group_name_H-M   'P 1'
#
loop_
_entity.id
_entity.type
_entity.pdbx_description
1 polymer ?
#
loop_
_entity_poly.entity_id
_entity_poly.type
_entity_poly.pdbx_seq_one_letter_code
_entity_poly.pdbx_strand_id
1 'polypeptide(L)'
;MGDVVVAPGVRWYRRMPPAGLGRLARAVWWAGHGQLFIGLGLAVLGPALFGLAQLRIGAGGAAYTGVLLVAMAAPFCCSGLMLRRFAPHLDSGGNALFFRVIELIAVVLFIAVLSIAFVFVDMFVLILLSWAWVLGAS
;
A
#
# COMPACT_ATOMS: atom_id res chain seq x y z
N MET A 1 -26.52 4.65 -32.15
CA MET A 1 -25.67 5.03 -31.00
C MET A 1 -25.51 3.77 -30.17
N GLY A 2 -24.31 3.20 -30.12
CA GLY A 2 -24.05 1.98 -29.33
C GLY A 2 -23.83 2.35 -27.87
N ASP A 3 -24.57 1.71 -26.97
CA ASP A 3 -24.41 1.90 -25.54
C ASP A 3 -23.01 1.43 -25.11
N VAL A 4 -22.19 2.37 -24.63
CA VAL A 4 -20.91 2.05 -24.01
C VAL A 4 -21.22 1.40 -22.68
N VAL A 5 -21.18 0.07 -22.64
CA VAL A 5 -21.27 -0.70 -21.40
C VAL A 5 -20.01 -0.41 -20.59
N VAL A 6 -20.09 0.56 -19.68
CA VAL A 6 -19.06 0.82 -18.68
C VAL A 6 -19.04 -0.39 -17.76
N ALA A 7 -18.03 -1.25 -17.87
CA ALA A 7 -17.85 -2.37 -16.98
C ALA A 7 -17.88 -1.85 -15.52
N PRO A 8 -18.73 -2.42 -14.64
CA PRO A 8 -18.85 -1.92 -13.27
C PRO A 8 -17.49 -1.97 -12.60
N GLY A 9 -17.01 -0.80 -12.15
CA GLY A 9 -15.71 -0.64 -11.54
C GLY A 9 -15.49 -1.67 -10.42
N VAL A 10 -14.33 -2.33 -10.45
CA VAL A 10 -13.98 -3.32 -9.44
C VAL A 10 -13.90 -2.61 -8.08
N ARG A 11 -14.90 -2.84 -7.21
CA ARG A 11 -14.93 -2.22 -5.87
C ARG A 11 -13.72 -2.67 -5.06
N TRP A 12 -12.93 -1.70 -4.59
CA TRP A 12 -11.79 -1.96 -3.72
C TRP A 12 -12.27 -2.58 -2.40
N TYR A 13 -13.36 -2.11 -1.80
CA TYR A 13 -13.91 -2.70 -0.57
C TYR A 13 -14.84 -3.89 -0.88
N ARG A 14 -14.63 -5.01 -0.19
CA ARG A 14 -15.55 -6.16 -0.19
C ARG A 14 -15.61 -6.75 1.22
N ARG A 15 -16.82 -7.09 1.68
CA ARG A 15 -17.04 -7.72 3.00
C ARG A 15 -16.65 -9.19 3.04
N MET A 16 -16.59 -9.83 1.87
CA MET A 16 -16.30 -11.26 1.73
C MET A 16 -15.26 -11.47 0.62
N PRO A 17 -14.36 -12.46 0.80
CA PRO A 17 -13.50 -12.90 -0.29
C PRO A 17 -14.35 -13.49 -1.43
N PRO A 18 -13.82 -13.55 -2.67
CA PRO A 18 -14.46 -14.25 -3.77
C PRO A 18 -14.92 -15.67 -3.39
N ALA A 19 -16.12 -16.04 -3.82
CA ALA A 19 -16.65 -17.39 -3.61
C ALA A 19 -15.76 -18.41 -4.34
N GLY A 20 -15.61 -19.61 -3.75
CA GLY A 20 -14.81 -20.69 -4.33
C GLY A 20 -13.32 -20.65 -4.00
N LEU A 21 -12.83 -19.65 -3.27
CA LEU A 21 -11.43 -19.63 -2.82
C LEU A 21 -11.18 -20.68 -1.72
N GLY A 22 -10.07 -21.40 -1.78
CA GLY A 22 -9.55 -22.31 -0.77
C GLY A 22 -9.05 -21.58 0.49
N ARG A 23 -8.67 -22.34 1.53
CA ARG A 23 -8.27 -21.76 2.83
C ARG A 23 -7.08 -20.81 2.72
N LEU A 24 -6.03 -21.20 2.00
CA LEU A 24 -4.81 -20.39 1.83
C LEU A 24 -5.08 -19.12 1.02
N ALA A 25 -5.76 -19.25 -0.13
CA ALA A 25 -6.14 -18.11 -0.97
C ALA A 25 -7.01 -17.09 -0.22
N ARG A 26 -7.96 -17.56 0.61
CA ARG A 26 -8.75 -16.68 1.48
C ARG A 26 -7.87 -15.94 2.49
N ALA A 27 -6.90 -16.60 3.11
CA ALA A 27 -5.98 -15.96 4.05
C ALA A 27 -5.13 -14.88 3.36
N VAL A 28 -4.58 -15.17 2.19
CA VAL A 28 -3.82 -14.20 1.38
C VAL A 28 -4.69 -13.01 0.95
N TRP A 29 -5.94 -13.28 0.56
CA TRP A 29 -6.89 -12.22 0.23
C TRP A 29 -7.18 -11.30 1.43
N TRP A 30 -7.39 -11.87 2.62
CA TRP A 30 -7.60 -11.11 3.85
C TRP A 30 -6.36 -10.33 4.30
N ALA A 31 -5.17 -10.90 4.15
CA ALA A 31 -3.92 -10.19 4.40
C ALA A 31 -3.80 -8.94 3.52
N GLY A 32 -4.08 -9.08 2.21
CA GLY A 32 -4.12 -7.94 1.30
C GLY A 32 -5.24 -6.94 1.62
N HIS A 33 -6.38 -7.41 2.13
CA HIS A 33 -7.45 -6.53 2.61
C HIS A 33 -7.03 -5.72 3.84
N GLY A 34 -6.32 -6.35 4.78
CA GLY A 34 -5.75 -5.68 5.96
C GLY A 34 -4.72 -4.62 5.57
N GLN A 35 -3.83 -4.91 4.62
CA GLN A 35 -2.84 -3.94 4.13
C GLN A 35 -3.49 -2.70 3.50
N LEU A 36 -4.65 -2.84 2.84
CA LEU A 36 -5.39 -1.68 2.32
C LEU A 36 -5.92 -0.79 3.44
N PHE A 37 -6.40 -1.37 4.56
CA PHE A 37 -6.82 -0.59 5.72
C PHE A 37 -5.64 0.08 6.43
N ILE A 38 -4.50 -0.61 6.53
CA ILE A 38 -3.28 -0.01 7.06
C ILE A 38 -2.87 1.16 6.16
N GLY A 39 -2.80 0.98 4.84
CA GLY A 39 -2.48 2.03 3.88
C GLY A 39 -3.44 3.23 3.98
N LEU A 40 -4.76 2.98 4.09
CA LEU A 40 -5.74 4.04 4.31
C LEU A 40 -5.52 4.77 5.65
N GLY A 41 -5.28 4.03 6.72
CA GLY A 41 -4.97 4.59 8.04
C GLY A 41 -3.74 5.47 7.99
N LEU A 42 -2.68 5.02 7.33
CA LEU A 42 -1.44 5.77 7.11
C LEU A 42 -1.68 7.05 6.29
N ALA A 43 -2.49 6.97 5.22
CA ALA A 43 -2.84 8.11 4.37
C ALA A 43 -3.65 9.18 5.12
N VAL A 44 -4.38 8.82 6.18
CA VAL A 44 -5.18 9.75 7.00
C VAL A 44 -4.38 10.24 8.20
N LEU A 45 -3.70 9.34 8.92
CA LEU A 45 -2.92 9.67 10.11
C LEU A 45 -1.70 10.52 9.79
N GLY A 46 -1.06 10.28 8.63
CA GLY A 46 0.11 11.02 8.21
C GLY A 46 -0.13 12.53 8.05
N PRO A 47 -1.11 12.97 7.22
CA PRO A 47 -1.45 14.38 7.07
C PRO A 47 -2.00 15.00 8.36
N ALA A 48 -2.73 14.22 9.17
CA ALA A 48 -3.23 14.68 10.46
C ALA A 48 -2.07 15.00 11.44
N LEU A 49 -1.08 14.11 11.55
CA LEU A 49 0.10 14.34 12.37
C LEU A 49 0.97 15.48 11.83
N PHE A 50 1.13 15.57 10.52
CA PHE A 50 1.83 16.69 9.89
C PHE A 50 1.15 18.03 10.20
N GLY A 51 -0.16 18.13 9.97
CA GLY A 51 -0.94 19.35 10.25
C GLY A 51 -0.92 19.74 11.72
N LEU A 52 -1.07 18.77 12.63
CA LEU A 52 -0.98 19.01 14.08
C LEU A 52 0.41 19.50 14.50
N ALA A 53 1.47 18.98 13.88
CA ALA A 53 2.84 19.42 14.14
C ALA A 53 3.08 20.88 13.73
N GLN A 54 2.46 21.34 12.65
CA GLN A 54 2.55 22.75 12.23
C GLN A 54 1.86 23.71 13.21
N LEU A 55 0.84 23.24 13.95
CA LEU A 55 0.11 24.05 14.93
C LEU A 55 0.84 24.17 16.28
N ARG A 56 1.88 23.37 16.54
CA ARG A 56 2.64 23.39 17.80
C ARG A 56 4.13 23.61 17.56
N ILE A 57 4.59 24.80 17.90
CA ILE A 57 6.02 25.15 17.91
C ILE A 57 6.76 24.14 18.81
N GLY A 58 7.71 23.40 18.25
CA GLY A 58 8.51 22.38 18.95
C GLY A 58 8.18 20.92 18.65
N ALA A 59 7.15 20.64 17.84
CA ALA A 59 6.75 19.27 17.49
C ALA A 59 7.44 18.71 16.23
N GLY A 60 8.69 19.08 15.95
CA GLY A 60 9.39 18.73 14.70
C GLY A 60 9.37 17.22 14.38
N GLY A 61 9.56 16.36 15.39
CA GLY A 61 9.50 14.91 15.21
C GLY A 61 8.14 14.37 14.74
N ALA A 62 7.04 15.05 15.08
CA ALA A 62 5.70 14.65 14.66
C ALA A 62 5.44 14.99 13.19
N ALA A 63 6.02 16.09 12.67
CA ALA A 63 5.95 16.43 11.26
C ALA A 63 6.65 15.37 10.39
N TYR A 64 7.88 14.99 10.76
CA TYR A 64 8.64 13.95 10.06
C TYR A 64 7.93 12.59 10.12
N THR A 65 7.36 12.24 11.27
CA THR A 65 6.55 11.02 11.43
C THR A 65 5.33 11.06 10.51
N GLY A 66 4.62 12.20 10.44
CA GLY A 66 3.47 12.38 9.57
C GLY A 66 3.81 12.15 8.09
N VAL A 67 4.93 12.71 7.62
CA VAL A 67 5.43 12.51 6.25
C VAL A 67 5.75 11.04 6.00
N LEU A 68 6.46 10.38 6.92
CA LEU A 68 6.80 8.96 6.82
C LEU A 68 5.55 8.06 6.72
N LEU A 69 4.49 8.38 7.45
CA LEU A 69 3.24 7.63 7.37
C LEU A 69 2.57 7.81 6.00
N VAL A 70 2.51 9.03 5.46
CA VAL A 70 1.98 9.27 4.09
C VAL A 70 2.76 8.48 3.05
N ALA A 71 4.09 8.54 3.15
CA ALA A 71 5.04 7.82 2.35
C ALA A 71 4.76 6.30 2.33
N MET A 72 4.56 5.70 3.52
CA MET A 72 4.27 4.28 3.66
C MET A 72 2.88 3.87 3.18
N ALA A 73 1.93 4.80 3.04
CA ALA A 73 0.57 4.49 2.62
C ALA A 73 0.51 3.83 1.23
N ALA A 74 1.32 4.33 0.28
CA ALA A 74 1.36 3.83 -1.10
C ALA A 74 1.92 2.38 -1.20
N PRO A 75 3.06 2.02 -0.58
CA PRO A 75 3.53 0.64 -0.50
C PRO A 75 2.49 -0.32 0.07
N PHE A 76 1.84 0.04 1.19
CA PHE A 76 0.82 -0.80 1.82
C PHE A 76 -0.41 -0.98 0.92
N CYS A 77 -0.83 0.09 0.25
CA CYS A 77 -1.93 0.01 -0.72
C CYS A 77 -1.58 -0.91 -1.90
N CYS A 78 -0.39 -0.73 -2.48
CA CYS A 78 0.08 -1.52 -3.62
C CYS A 78 0.21 -3.01 -3.25
N SER A 79 0.86 -3.31 -2.12
CA SER A 79 1.00 -4.68 -1.59
C SER A 79 -0.38 -5.32 -1.38
N GLY A 80 -1.33 -4.58 -0.79
CA GLY A 80 -2.68 -5.07 -0.55
C GLY A 80 -3.47 -5.37 -1.83
N LEU A 81 -3.33 -4.54 -2.87
CA LEU A 81 -3.92 -4.79 -4.19
C LEU A 81 -3.31 -6.02 -4.86
N MET A 82 -1.98 -6.17 -4.80
CA MET A 82 -1.27 -7.30 -5.40
C MET A 82 -1.68 -8.62 -4.75
N LEU A 83 -1.69 -8.72 -3.42
CA LEU A 83 -2.10 -9.93 -2.71
C LEU A 83 -3.54 -10.34 -3.04
N ARG A 84 -4.46 -9.37 -3.16
CA ARG A 84 -5.86 -9.66 -3.51
C ARG A 84 -6.06 -10.09 -4.95
N ARG A 85 -5.23 -9.57 -5.87
CA ARG A 85 -5.21 -9.99 -7.27
C ARG A 85 -4.55 -11.37 -7.43
N PHE A 86 -3.58 -11.68 -6.58
CA PHE A 86 -2.88 -12.96 -6.59
C PHE A 86 -3.69 -14.09 -5.97
N ALA A 87 -4.48 -13.82 -4.93
CA ALA A 87 -5.23 -14.84 -4.18
C ALA A 87 -6.01 -15.87 -5.04
N PRO A 88 -6.75 -15.50 -6.11
CA PRO A 88 -7.44 -16.48 -6.96
C PRO A 88 -6.53 -17.45 -7.71
N HIS A 89 -5.29 -17.05 -8.02
CA HIS A 89 -4.31 -17.88 -8.74
C HIS A 89 -3.77 -19.03 -7.87
N LEU A 90 -3.91 -18.92 -6.54
CA LEU A 90 -3.52 -19.98 -5.61
C LEU A 90 -4.45 -21.20 -5.67
N ASP A 91 -5.68 -21.05 -6.18
CA ASP A 91 -6.67 -22.13 -6.23
C ASP A 91 -6.88 -22.74 -7.62
N SER A 92 -6.32 -22.17 -8.70
CA SER A 92 -6.47 -22.72 -10.05
C SER A 92 -5.73 -24.06 -10.18
N GLY A 93 -6.46 -25.16 -9.97
CA GLY A 93 -5.95 -26.54 -9.89
C GLY A 93 -5.16 -26.97 -11.13
N GLY A 94 -3.91 -27.39 -10.90
CA GLY A 94 -2.98 -27.93 -11.89
C GLY A 94 -1.59 -28.09 -11.24
N ASN A 95 -0.90 -29.22 -11.47
CA ASN A 95 0.33 -29.68 -10.82
C ASN A 95 1.57 -28.76 -11.01
N ALA A 96 1.53 -27.56 -10.44
CA ALA A 96 2.61 -26.59 -10.57
C ALA A 96 2.86 -25.84 -9.25
N LEU A 97 2.90 -26.57 -8.13
CA LEU A 97 3.32 -26.04 -6.81
C LEU A 97 4.63 -25.23 -6.92
N PHE A 98 5.57 -25.70 -7.74
CA PHE A 98 6.83 -25.02 -8.02
C PHE A 98 6.65 -23.64 -8.69
N PHE A 99 5.81 -23.54 -9.73
CA PHE A 99 5.54 -22.25 -10.37
C PHE A 99 4.80 -21.29 -9.45
N ARG A 100 3.89 -21.79 -8.59
CA ARG A 100 3.20 -20.96 -7.59
C ARG A 100 4.15 -20.40 -6.53
N VAL A 101 5.15 -21.17 -6.11
CA VAL A 101 6.19 -20.71 -5.19
C VAL A 101 7.09 -19.67 -5.86
N ILE A 102 7.49 -19.89 -7.12
CA ILE A 102 8.26 -18.90 -7.88
C ILE A 102 7.46 -17.62 -8.07
N GLU A 103 6.18 -17.71 -8.41
CA GLU A 103 5.31 -16.55 -8.61
C GLU A 103 5.10 -15.79 -7.28
N LEU A 104 4.90 -16.50 -6.17
CA LEU A 104 4.85 -15.89 -4.84
C LEU A 104 6.18 -15.20 -4.49
N ILE A 105 7.32 -15.84 -4.73
CA ILE A 105 8.65 -15.26 -4.52
C ILE A 105 8.82 -14.02 -5.40
N ALA A 106 8.41 -14.06 -6.67
CA ALA A 106 8.47 -12.93 -7.58
C ALA A 106 7.60 -11.76 -7.10
N VAL A 107 6.39 -12.04 -6.60
CA VAL A 107 5.51 -11.02 -5.99
C VAL A 107 6.14 -10.43 -4.73
N VAL A 108 6.71 -11.26 -3.86
CA VAL A 108 7.39 -10.82 -2.64
C VAL A 108 8.63 -9.97 -2.97
N LEU A 109 9.45 -10.41 -3.93
CA LEU A 109 10.61 -9.66 -4.41
C LEU A 109 10.20 -8.34 -5.05
N PHE A 110 9.14 -8.33 -5.84
CA PHE A 110 8.61 -7.12 -6.44
C PHE A 110 8.07 -6.14 -5.38
N ILE A 111 7.35 -6.64 -4.38
CA ILE A 111 6.92 -5.84 -3.22
C ILE A 111 8.14 -5.29 -2.48
N ALA A 112 9.19 -6.08 -2.28
CA ALA A 112 10.42 -5.64 -1.63
C ALA A 112 11.13 -4.54 -2.43
N VAL A 113 11.27 -4.69 -3.76
CA VAL A 113 11.86 -3.67 -4.63
C VAL A 113 11.03 -2.38 -4.61
N LEU A 114 9.70 -2.49 -4.71
CA LEU A 114 8.81 -1.34 -4.56
C LEU A 114 8.98 -0.66 -3.21
N SER A 115 9.06 -1.43 -2.12
CA SER A 115 9.25 -0.91 -0.78
C SER A 115 10.58 -0.16 -0.67
N ILE A 116 11.66 -0.68 -1.25
CA ILE A 116 12.96 0.01 -1.30
C ILE A 116 12.87 1.30 -2.12
N ALA A 117 12.23 1.25 -3.30
CA ALA A 117 12.05 2.43 -4.15
C ALA A 117 11.25 3.52 -3.44
N PHE A 118 10.18 3.15 -2.73
CA PHE A 118 9.42 4.09 -1.91
C PHE A 118 10.26 4.68 -0.78
N VAL A 119 11.02 3.86 -0.03
CA VAL A 119 11.94 4.37 1.01
C VAL A 119 12.94 5.39 0.43
N PHE A 120 13.45 5.19 -0.78
CA PHE A 120 14.32 6.15 -1.45
C PHE A 120 13.60 7.47 -1.77
N VAL A 121 12.37 7.39 -2.29
CA VAL A 121 11.53 8.58 -2.53
C VAL A 121 11.26 9.31 -1.21
N ASP A 122 10.97 8.58 -0.14
CA ASP A 122 10.68 9.15 1.17
C ASP A 122 11.90 9.87 1.77
N MET A 123 13.08 9.26 1.66
CA MET A 123 14.35 9.90 2.02
C MET A 123 14.55 11.20 1.23
N PHE A 124 14.26 11.19 -0.07
CA PHE A 124 14.40 12.38 -0.92
C PHE A 124 13.42 13.49 -0.51
N VAL A 125 12.15 13.14 -0.26
CA VAL A 125 11.13 14.08 0.23
C VAL A 125 11.53 14.65 1.60
N LEU A 126 12.02 13.83 2.52
CA LEU A 126 12.49 14.28 3.84
C LEU A 126 13.69 15.24 3.73
N ILE A 127 14.64 14.96 2.83
CA ILE A 127 15.77 15.85 2.56
C ILE A 127 15.27 17.19 2.00
N LEU A 128 14.39 17.17 1.00
CA LEU A 128 13.84 18.38 0.39
C LEU A 128 13.04 19.22 1.38
N LEU A 129 12.19 18.60 2.20
CA LEU A 129 11.43 19.29 3.23
C LEU A 129 12.33 19.90 4.31
N SER A 130 13.37 19.17 4.72
CA SER A 130 14.37 19.68 5.68
C SER A 130 15.12 20.87 5.10
N TRP A 131 15.50 20.82 3.82
CA TRP A 131 16.13 21.94 3.11
C TRP A 131 15.19 23.15 2.95
N ALA A 132 13.94 22.92 2.54
CA ALA A 132 12.94 23.98 2.39
C ALA A 132 12.63 24.66 3.73
N TRP A 133 12.59 23.90 4.82
CA TRP A 133 12.43 24.45 6.16
C TRP A 133 13.63 25.30 6.59
N VAL A 134 14.85 24.83 6.33
CA VAL A 134 16.08 25.59 6.63
C VAL A 134 16.13 26.89 5.83
N LEU A 135 15.79 26.86 4.54
CA LEU A 135 15.78 28.05 3.67
C LEU A 135 14.61 29.00 3.94
N GLY A 136 13.47 28.50 4.44
CA GLY A 136 12.31 29.33 4.80
C GLY A 136 12.40 29.93 6.20
N ALA A 137 13.28 29.42 7.05
CA ALA A 137 13.54 29.93 8.40
C ALA A 137 14.70 30.95 8.46
N SER A 138 15.44 31.11 7.35
CA SER A 138 16.47 32.15 7.12
C SER A 138 15.90 33.35 6.37
#